data_AF-A0A8H4A6H6-F1
#
_entry.id   AF-A0A8H4A6H6-F1
#
_cell.length_a   1.000
_cell.length_b   1.000
_cell.length_c   1.000
_cell.angle_alpha   90.00
_cell.angle_beta   90.00
_cell.angle_gamma   90.00
#
_symmetry.space_group_name_H-M   'P 1'
#
loop_
_entity.id
_entity.type
_entity.pdbx_description
1 polymer ?
#
loop_
_entity_poly.entity_id
_entity_poly.type
_entity_poly.pdbx_seq_one_letter_code
_entity_poly.pdbx_strand_id
1 'polypeptide(L)'
;MSSVLTHLHDPHEEFSRQLEKLKAITPNYATESLETSFNWDELAAGIKDVEGEWYLVAFRSISRADADNRLLYEADSRAYNEATLHGGLLKYWTGELNQYRECLSMCIWTNRDNSVKATVKHRHNDAKSLADTMYETYSLERYKLKKTKGKAKINISRVF
;
A
#
# COMPACT_ATOMS: atom_id res chain seq x y z
N MET A 1 32.43 10.86 29.36
CA MET A 1 31.06 11.04 28.84
C MET A 1 31.19 11.46 27.38
N SER A 2 31.00 10.54 26.44
CA SER A 2 31.00 10.86 25.01
C SER A 2 29.77 10.27 24.36
N SER A 3 28.97 11.19 23.83
CA SER A 3 27.77 11.08 22.99
C SER A 3 27.41 9.68 22.48
N VAL A 4 26.28 9.16 22.97
CA VAL A 4 25.50 8.16 22.24
C VAL A 4 24.98 8.85 20.98
N LEU A 5 25.53 8.50 19.82
CA LEU A 5 24.96 8.80 18.52
C LEU A 5 23.55 8.18 18.49
N THR A 6 22.53 8.97 18.83
CA THR A 6 21.14 8.66 18.52
C THR A 6 21.06 8.64 16.99
N HIS A 7 21.22 7.47 16.37
CA HIS A 7 20.83 7.29 14.98
C HIS A 7 19.34 7.62 14.92
N LEU A 8 19.01 8.80 14.40
CA LEU A 8 17.66 9.11 13.97
C LEU A 8 17.37 8.10 12.85
N HIS A 9 16.69 7.01 13.19
CA HIS A 9 16.23 6.04 12.19
C HIS A 9 15.40 6.80 11.15
N ASP A 10 15.71 6.62 9.87
CA ASP A 10 14.88 7.15 8.78
C ASP A 10 13.44 6.70 9.03
N PRO A 11 12.47 7.63 9.17
CA PRO A 11 11.08 7.30 9.35
C PRO A 11 10.55 6.29 8.31
N HIS A 12 11.02 6.40 7.07
CA HIS A 12 10.60 5.53 5.99
C HIS A 12 11.09 4.10 6.19
N GLU A 13 12.35 3.90 6.58
CA GLU A 13 12.91 2.59 6.86
C GLU A 13 12.22 1.91 8.05
N GLU A 14 12.00 2.65 9.14
CA GLU A 14 11.33 2.08 10.32
C GLU A 14 9.89 1.70 10.01
N PHE A 15 9.17 2.55 9.27
CA PHE A 15 7.81 2.20 8.87
C PHE A 15 7.80 1.01 7.91
N SER A 16 8.72 0.95 6.95
CA SER A 16 8.87 -0.18 6.02
C SER A 16 9.08 -1.50 6.76
N ARG A 17 9.92 -1.53 7.79
CA ARG A 17 10.14 -2.72 8.64
C ARG A 17 8.85 -3.18 9.32
N GLN A 18 8.03 -2.26 9.84
CA GLN A 18 6.76 -2.66 10.45
C GLN A 18 5.74 -3.12 9.41
N LEU A 19 5.73 -2.53 8.20
CA LEU A 19 4.85 -2.94 7.10
C LEU A 19 5.10 -4.38 6.60
N GLU A 20 6.22 -5.02 6.97
CA GLU A 20 6.42 -6.46 6.76
C GLU A 20 5.39 -7.31 7.50
N LYS A 21 4.89 -6.82 8.65
CA LYS A 21 3.89 -7.49 9.49
C LYS A 21 2.45 -7.09 9.15
N LEU A 22 2.25 -6.25 8.14
CA LEU A 22 0.92 -5.79 7.73
C LEU A 22 0.09 -6.99 7.27
N LYS A 23 -1.06 -7.20 7.92
CA LYS A 23 -2.02 -8.25 7.60
C LYS A 23 -3.45 -7.72 7.75
N ALA A 24 -4.35 -8.26 6.93
CA ALA A 24 -5.77 -8.09 7.17
C ALA A 24 -6.17 -8.82 8.47
N ILE A 25 -7.12 -8.25 9.21
CA ILE A 25 -7.65 -8.80 10.46
C ILE A 25 -9.15 -9.08 10.38
N THR A 26 -9.81 -8.68 9.29
CA THR A 26 -11.21 -9.04 8.98
C THR A 26 -11.24 -9.80 7.66
N PRO A 27 -12.19 -10.73 7.43
CA PRO A 27 -12.32 -11.42 6.14
C PRO A 27 -12.87 -10.50 5.03
N ASN A 28 -13.49 -9.37 5.39
CA ASN A 28 -14.14 -8.43 4.47
C ASN A 28 -13.26 -7.23 4.11
N TYR A 29 -11.94 -7.32 4.33
CA TYR A 29 -11.00 -6.22 4.08
C TYR A 29 -11.11 -5.62 2.66
N ALA A 30 -11.58 -6.40 1.68
CA ALA A 30 -11.75 -6.00 0.29
C ALA A 30 -12.80 -4.89 0.11
N THR A 31 -13.74 -4.73 1.05
CA THR A 31 -14.84 -3.74 0.98
C THR A 31 -14.94 -2.85 2.22
N GLU A 32 -14.44 -3.30 3.38
CA GLU A 32 -14.44 -2.53 4.63
C GLU A 32 -13.38 -1.42 4.66
N SER A 33 -13.49 -0.52 5.64
CA SER A 33 -12.55 0.60 5.80
C SER A 33 -11.14 0.11 6.12
N LEU A 34 -10.12 0.80 5.60
CA LEU A 34 -8.73 0.40 5.83
C LEU A 34 -8.36 0.50 7.32
N GLU A 35 -8.96 1.46 8.03
CA GLU A 35 -8.74 1.74 9.44
C GLU A 35 -9.02 0.53 10.33
N THR A 36 -10.05 -0.25 10.02
CA THR A 36 -10.50 -1.38 10.85
C THR A 36 -10.16 -2.74 10.24
N SER A 37 -9.80 -2.79 8.96
CA SER A 37 -9.53 -4.04 8.25
C SER A 37 -8.12 -4.60 8.46
N PHE A 38 -7.19 -3.81 9.00
CA PHE A 38 -5.77 -4.18 9.14
C PHE A 38 -5.23 -3.92 10.54
N ASN A 39 -4.14 -4.61 10.89
CA ASN A 39 -3.48 -4.55 12.19
C ASN A 39 -2.66 -3.26 12.45
N TRP A 40 -3.16 -2.09 12.06
CA TRP A 40 -2.43 -0.82 12.17
C TRP A 40 -1.96 -0.49 13.58
N ASP A 41 -2.74 -0.83 14.61
CA ASP A 41 -2.37 -0.60 16.01
C ASP A 41 -1.17 -1.47 16.43
N GLU A 42 -1.08 -2.72 15.96
CA GLU A 42 0.10 -3.57 16.17
C GLU A 42 1.35 -2.96 15.50
N LEU A 43 1.19 -2.44 14.28
CA LEU A 43 2.30 -1.78 13.57
C LEU A 43 2.73 -0.51 14.30
N ALA A 44 1.78 0.31 14.74
CA ALA A 44 2.04 1.57 15.43
C ALA A 44 2.74 1.36 16.78
N ALA A 45 2.40 0.30 17.51
CA ALA A 45 3.07 -0.07 18.77
C ALA A 45 4.55 -0.45 18.57
N GLY A 46 4.91 -0.95 17.38
CA GLY A 46 6.31 -1.20 16.98
C GLY A 46 7.13 0.07 16.74
N ILE A 47 6.48 1.23 16.51
CA ILE A 47 7.12 2.49 16.12
C ILE A 47 7.12 3.47 17.30
N LYS A 48 8.22 3.49 18.06
CA LYS A 48 8.31 4.27 19.31
C LYS A 48 8.59 5.76 19.10
N ASP A 49 9.69 6.08 18.42
CA ASP A 49 10.25 7.44 18.41
C ASP A 49 10.23 8.15 17.05
N VAL A 50 9.55 7.55 16.07
CA VAL A 50 9.44 8.10 14.71
C VAL A 50 8.15 8.89 14.55
N GLU A 51 8.29 10.03 13.86
CA GLU A 51 7.20 10.80 13.27
C GLU A 51 7.36 10.77 11.75
N GLY A 52 6.24 10.62 11.05
CA GLY A 52 6.26 10.57 9.59
C GLY A 52 4.87 10.63 8.98
N GLU A 53 4.88 10.95 7.69
CA GLU A 53 3.72 10.93 6.83
C GLU A 53 4.04 10.11 5.58
N TRP A 54 3.11 9.26 5.17
CA TRP A 54 3.22 8.39 4.01
C TRP A 54 1.95 8.43 3.18
N TYR A 55 2.06 7.99 1.94
CA TYR A 55 0.98 8.01 0.98
C TYR A 55 0.56 6.59 0.62
N LEU A 56 -0.73 6.28 0.76
CA LEU A 56 -1.29 4.98 0.43
C LEU A 56 -2.26 5.12 -0.74
N VAL A 57 -2.13 4.21 -1.70
CA VAL A 57 -3.11 3.99 -2.76
C VAL A 57 -3.74 2.62 -2.54
N ALA A 58 -5.06 2.58 -2.42
CA ALA A 58 -5.84 1.35 -2.38
C ALA A 58 -6.60 1.18 -3.69
N PHE A 59 -6.40 0.03 -4.33
CA PHE A 59 -7.10 -0.41 -5.52
C PHE A 59 -8.09 -1.48 -5.11
N ARG A 60 -9.39 -1.16 -5.16
CA ARG A 60 -10.47 -2.14 -4.92
C ARG A 60 -11.05 -2.52 -6.26
N SER A 61 -11.28 -3.81 -6.47
CA SER A 61 -11.74 -4.30 -7.77
C SER A 61 -12.72 -5.45 -7.63
N ILE A 62 -13.65 -5.53 -8.57
CA ILE A 62 -14.43 -6.73 -8.88
C ILE A 62 -13.89 -7.26 -10.20
N SER A 63 -13.28 -8.45 -10.20
CA SER A 63 -12.78 -9.07 -11.43
C SER A 63 -13.92 -9.60 -12.28
N ARG A 64 -13.80 -9.51 -13.60
CA ARG A 64 -14.74 -10.16 -14.50
C ARG A 64 -14.66 -11.68 -14.36
N ALA A 65 -15.73 -12.38 -14.76
CA ALA A 65 -15.78 -13.84 -14.70
C ALA A 65 -14.75 -14.50 -15.62
N ASP A 66 -14.46 -13.83 -16.73
CA ASP A 66 -13.56 -14.26 -17.81
C ASP A 66 -12.18 -13.60 -17.74
N ALA A 67 -11.84 -12.93 -16.62
CA ALA A 67 -10.56 -12.26 -16.46
C ALA A 67 -9.38 -13.25 -16.53
N ASP A 68 -8.35 -12.91 -17.29
CA ASP A 68 -7.09 -13.66 -17.31
C ASP A 68 -6.22 -13.26 -16.10
N ASN A 69 -6.43 -13.96 -14.99
CA ASN A 69 -5.72 -13.72 -13.73
C ASN A 69 -4.19 -13.89 -13.88
N ARG A 70 -3.72 -14.75 -14.79
CA ARG A 70 -2.28 -14.93 -15.02
C ARG A 70 -1.70 -13.70 -15.71
N LEU A 71 -2.39 -13.19 -16.73
CA LEU A 71 -1.98 -11.98 -17.42
C LEU A 71 -1.96 -10.77 -16.48
N LEU A 72 -2.97 -10.61 -15.62
CA LEU A 72 -3.00 -9.58 -14.57
C LEU A 72 -1.79 -9.70 -13.63
N TYR A 73 -1.56 -10.89 -13.08
CA TYR A 73 -0.43 -11.13 -12.18
C TYR A 73 0.92 -10.79 -12.83
N GLU A 74 1.12 -11.18 -14.09
CA GLU A 74 2.36 -10.87 -14.81
C GLU A 74 2.53 -9.36 -15.06
N ALA A 75 1.45 -8.66 -15.41
CA ALA A 75 1.47 -7.22 -15.63
C ALA A 75 1.77 -6.46 -14.32
N ASP A 76 1.09 -6.84 -13.23
CA ASP A 76 1.30 -6.25 -11.90
C ASP A 76 2.71 -6.52 -11.39
N SER A 77 3.24 -7.73 -11.59
CA SER A 77 4.61 -8.08 -11.22
C SER A 77 5.63 -7.20 -11.94
N ARG A 78 5.43 -6.94 -13.25
CA ARG A 78 6.31 -6.04 -14.02
C ARG A 78 6.20 -4.59 -13.54
N ALA A 79 4.98 -4.12 -13.25
CA ALA A 79 4.75 -2.77 -12.71
C ALA A 79 5.37 -2.59 -11.32
N TYR A 80 5.27 -3.59 -10.45
CA TYR A 80 5.90 -3.62 -9.13
C TYR A 80 7.42 -3.58 -9.20
N ASN A 81 8.02 -4.40 -10.08
CA ASN A 81 9.47 -4.43 -10.28
C ASN A 81 9.97 -3.06 -10.77
N GLU A 82 9.28 -2.45 -11.73
CA GLU A 82 9.61 -1.10 -12.21
C GLU A 82 9.47 -0.05 -11.11
N ALA A 83 8.39 -0.09 -10.32
CA ALA A 83 8.19 0.81 -9.19
C ALA A 83 9.32 0.74 -8.16
N THR A 84 9.80 -0.47 -7.86
CA THR A 84 10.89 -0.69 -6.90
C THR A 84 12.20 -0.07 -7.38
N LEU A 85 12.50 -0.11 -8.69
CA LEU A 85 13.70 0.47 -9.27
C LEU A 85 13.73 2.01 -9.21
N HIS A 86 12.57 2.66 -9.13
CA HIS A 86 12.45 4.12 -9.06
C HIS A 86 12.40 4.68 -7.64
N GLY A 87 12.42 3.80 -6.62
CA GLY A 87 12.48 4.17 -5.21
C GLY A 87 11.18 4.73 -4.64
N GLY A 88 11.11 4.76 -3.32
CA GLY A 88 9.99 5.36 -2.58
C GLY A 88 8.76 4.47 -2.38
N LEU A 89 8.71 3.28 -2.97
CA LEU A 89 7.74 2.24 -2.60
C LEU A 89 8.20 1.56 -1.31
N LEU A 90 7.35 1.56 -0.29
CA LEU A 90 7.63 0.93 1.02
C LEU A 90 6.97 -0.44 1.14
N LYS A 91 5.77 -0.60 0.57
CA LYS A 91 5.04 -1.87 0.62
C LYS A 91 4.12 -1.99 -0.59
N TYR A 92 4.16 -3.16 -1.21
CA TYR A 92 3.05 -3.69 -1.99
C TYR A 92 2.37 -4.78 -1.16
N TRP A 93 1.05 -4.65 -0.98
CA TRP A 93 0.22 -5.64 -0.30
C TRP A 93 -0.92 -6.02 -1.23
N THR A 94 -1.21 -7.31 -1.35
CA THR A 94 -2.34 -7.78 -2.15
C THR A 94 -3.11 -8.82 -1.36
N GLY A 95 -4.43 -8.72 -1.39
CA GLY A 95 -5.33 -9.73 -0.88
C GLY A 95 -5.56 -10.86 -1.88
N GLU A 96 -6.40 -11.79 -1.45
CA GLU A 96 -6.91 -12.88 -2.29
C GLU A 96 -8.26 -12.48 -2.88
N LEU A 97 -8.56 -13.04 -4.05
CA LEU A 97 -9.86 -12.89 -4.68
C LEU A 97 -10.92 -13.64 -3.86
N ASN A 98 -11.93 -12.93 -3.35
CA ASN A 98 -12.99 -13.58 -2.57
C ASN A 98 -14.05 -14.24 -3.47
N GLN A 99 -15.05 -14.88 -2.86
CA GLN A 99 -16.15 -15.56 -3.58
C GLN A 99 -17.00 -14.63 -4.48
N TYR A 100 -16.95 -13.31 -4.26
CA TYR A 100 -17.64 -12.30 -5.06
C TYR A 100 -16.74 -11.73 -6.17
N ARG A 101 -15.52 -12.26 -6.34
CA ARG A 101 -14.47 -11.74 -7.21
C ARG A 101 -13.95 -10.36 -6.80
N GLU A 102 -14.14 -9.99 -5.53
CA GLU A 102 -13.61 -8.76 -4.98
C GLU A 102 -12.15 -8.96 -4.54
N CYS A 103 -11.32 -7.95 -4.73
CA CYS A 103 -9.94 -7.90 -4.27
C CYS A 103 -9.58 -6.49 -3.81
N LEU A 104 -8.60 -6.41 -2.90
CA LEU A 104 -7.92 -5.18 -2.51
C LEU A 104 -6.41 -5.36 -2.69
N SER A 105 -5.80 -4.41 -3.40
CA SER A 105 -4.34 -4.26 -3.44
C SER A 105 -3.97 -2.86 -2.96
N MET A 106 -2.87 -2.75 -2.24
CA MET A 106 -2.38 -1.50 -1.66
C MET A 106 -0.92 -1.26 -2.00
N CYS A 107 -0.60 -0.02 -2.36
CA CYS A 107 0.76 0.47 -2.47
C CYS A 107 0.99 1.58 -1.44
N ILE A 108 2.02 1.44 -0.61
CA ILE A 108 2.40 2.45 0.38
C ILE A 108 3.73 3.07 -0.04
N TRP A 109 3.76 4.40 -0.11
CA TRP A 109 4.85 5.19 -0.64
C TRP A 109 5.35 6.19 0.39
N THR A 110 6.62 6.59 0.28
CA THR A 110 7.19 7.66 1.09
C THR A 110 6.44 8.99 0.93
N ASN A 111 5.91 9.27 -0.27
CA ASN A 111 5.08 10.44 -0.55
C ASN A 111 4.30 10.27 -1.87
N ARG A 112 3.39 11.21 -2.15
CA ARG A 112 2.58 11.24 -3.37
C ARG A 112 3.41 11.36 -4.65
N ASP A 113 4.47 12.17 -4.64
CA ASP A 113 5.26 12.42 -5.84
C ASP A 113 5.99 11.17 -6.33
N ASN A 114 6.48 10.34 -5.42
CA ASN A 114 7.06 9.04 -5.76
C ASN A 114 6.01 8.09 -6.35
N SER A 115 4.79 8.08 -5.79
CA SER A 115 3.68 7.33 -6.38
C SER A 115 3.36 7.82 -7.81
N VAL A 116 3.26 9.13 -8.04
CA VAL A 116 3.02 9.68 -9.38
C VAL A 116 4.14 9.31 -10.35
N LYS A 117 5.40 9.47 -9.95
CA LYS A 117 6.57 9.11 -10.78
C LYS A 117 6.57 7.65 -11.20
N ALA A 118 6.14 6.73 -10.34
CA ALA A 118 6.05 5.31 -10.67
C ALA A 118 4.84 5.00 -11.57
N THR A 119 3.70 5.63 -11.32
CA THR A 119 2.45 5.32 -12.05
C THR A 119 2.41 5.80 -13.50
N VAL A 120 3.32 6.69 -13.92
CA VAL A 120 3.44 7.16 -15.31
C VAL A 120 4.40 6.30 -16.15
N LYS A 121 5.02 5.28 -15.54
CA LYS A 121 6.01 4.44 -16.21
C LYS A 121 5.39 3.38 -17.11
N HIS A 122 6.20 2.85 -18.03
CA HIS A 122 5.72 2.00 -19.11
C HIS A 122 5.02 0.73 -18.62
N ARG A 123 5.59 0.00 -17.64
CA ARG A 123 4.97 -1.22 -17.12
C ARG A 123 3.70 -0.93 -16.34
N HIS A 124 3.65 0.19 -15.66
CA HIS A 124 2.44 0.61 -14.96
C HIS A 124 1.33 1.02 -15.93
N ASN A 125 1.67 1.63 -17.07
CA ASN A 125 0.71 1.90 -18.14
C ASN A 125 0.23 0.62 -18.83
N ASP A 126 1.12 -0.36 -19.05
CA ASP A 126 0.74 -1.69 -19.56
C ASP A 126 -0.32 -2.34 -18.64
N ALA A 127 -0.07 -2.38 -17.32
CA ALA A 127 -1.02 -2.93 -16.34
C ALA A 127 -2.36 -2.16 -16.32
N LYS A 128 -2.32 -0.82 -16.32
CA LYS A 128 -3.52 0.01 -16.41
C LYS A 128 -4.35 -0.26 -17.67
N SER A 129 -3.70 -0.50 -18.81
CA SER A 129 -4.41 -0.76 -20.06
C SER A 129 -5.24 -2.04 -20.04
N LEU A 130 -4.91 -2.99 -19.14
CA LEU A 130 -5.70 -4.21 -18.95
C LEU A 130 -6.94 -3.99 -18.09
N ALA A 131 -6.96 -2.95 -17.24
CA ALA A 131 -7.96 -2.77 -16.20
C ALA A 131 -9.40 -2.77 -16.75
N ASP A 132 -9.64 -2.05 -17.85
CA ASP A 132 -10.97 -1.93 -18.47
C ASP A 132 -11.47 -3.25 -19.08
N THR A 133 -10.57 -4.18 -19.39
CA THR A 133 -10.93 -5.51 -19.93
C THR A 133 -10.96 -6.61 -18.86
N MET A 134 -10.38 -6.37 -17.69
CA MET A 134 -10.18 -7.40 -16.65
C MET A 134 -11.10 -7.21 -15.44
N TYR A 135 -11.52 -5.98 -15.17
CA TYR A 135 -12.38 -5.66 -14.03
C TYR A 135 -13.78 -5.30 -14.50
N GLU A 136 -14.78 -5.81 -13.78
CA GLU A 136 -16.17 -5.37 -13.91
C GLU A 136 -16.32 -3.96 -13.35
N THR A 137 -15.73 -3.73 -12.18
CA THR A 137 -15.58 -2.40 -11.59
C THR A 137 -14.25 -2.31 -10.85
N TYR A 138 -13.71 -1.10 -10.74
CA TYR A 138 -12.59 -0.82 -9.84
C TYR A 138 -12.67 0.61 -9.30
N SER A 139 -12.02 0.84 -8.17
CA SER A 139 -11.85 2.17 -7.58
C SER A 139 -10.43 2.37 -7.07
N LEU A 140 -9.98 3.62 -7.16
CA LEU A 140 -8.68 4.06 -6.65
C LEU A 140 -8.90 5.06 -5.52
N GLU A 141 -8.59 4.62 -4.31
CA GLU A 141 -8.70 5.41 -3.10
C GLU A 141 -7.32 5.88 -2.66
N ARG A 142 -7.21 7.13 -2.20
CA ARG A 142 -5.94 7.72 -1.78
C ARG A 142 -6.01 8.13 -0.33
N TYR A 143 -5.00 7.74 0.43
CA TYR A 143 -4.92 7.98 1.86
C TYR A 143 -3.59 8.59 2.26
N LYS A 144 -3.64 9.36 3.34
CA LYS A 144 -2.50 9.79 4.12
C LYS A 144 -2.40 8.89 5.34
N LEU A 145 -1.21 8.34 5.57
CA LEU A 145 -0.86 7.64 6.80
C LEU A 145 0.03 8.56 7.63
N LYS A 146 -0.37 8.90 8.86
CA LYS A 146 0.38 9.79 9.73
C LYS A 146 0.69 9.13 11.06
N LYS A 147 1.97 9.01 11.38
CA LYS A 147 2.45 8.58 12.70
C LYS A 147 3.03 9.80 13.43
N THR A 148 2.50 10.08 14.62
CA THR A 148 3.04 11.13 15.51
C THR A 148 3.95 10.49 16.55
N LYS A 149 5.05 11.17 16.88
CA LYS A 149 6.00 10.69 17.90
C LYS A 149 5.30 10.45 19.25
N GLY A 150 5.59 9.33 19.90
CA GLY A 150 5.02 8.96 21.19
C GLY A 150 3.53 8.55 21.18
N LYS A 151 2.86 8.55 20.02
CA LYS A 151 1.49 8.02 19.89
C LYS A 151 1.51 6.60 19.34
N ALA A 152 0.93 5.64 20.03
CA ALA A 152 0.80 4.26 19.56
C ALA A 152 -0.38 4.09 18.58
N LYS A 153 -0.49 4.98 17.59
CA LYS A 153 -1.53 4.95 16.57
C LYS A 153 -1.03 5.54 15.26
N ILE A 154 -1.45 4.95 14.14
CA ILE A 154 -1.34 5.54 12.80
C ILE A 154 -2.70 6.15 12.46
N ASN A 155 -2.72 7.43 12.15
CA ASN A 155 -3.92 8.09 11.65
C ASN A 155 -3.99 7.88 10.14
N ILE A 156 -5.12 7.37 9.67
CA ILE A 156 -5.39 7.13 8.26
C ILE A 156 -6.50 8.09 7.87
N SER A 157 -6.28 8.86 6.82
CA SER A 157 -7.30 9.78 6.32
C SER A 157 -7.32 9.78 4.81
N ARG A 158 -8.53 9.70 4.24
CA ARG A 158 -8.74 9.80 2.79
C ARG A 158 -8.39 11.21 2.32
N VAL A 159 -7.63 11.32 1.23
CA VAL A 159 -7.15 12.63 0.76
C VAL A 159 -7.76 13.10 -0.55
N PHE A 160 -8.17 12.23 -1.48
CA PHE A 160 -8.97 12.55 -2.68
C PHE A 160 -9.54 11.25 -3.27
#